data_AF-A0A3M1Y269-F1
#
_entry.id   AF-A0A3M1Y269-F1
#
_cell.length_a   1.000
_cell.length_b   1.000
_cell.length_c   1.000
_cell.angle_alpha   90.00
_cell.angle_beta   90.00
_cell.angle_gamma   90.00
#
_symmetry.space_group_name_H-M   'P 1'
#
loop_
_entity.id
_entity.type
_entity.pdbx_description
1 polymer ?
#
loop_
_entity_poly.entity_id
_entity_poly.type
_entity_poly.pdbx_seq_one_letter_code
_entity_poly.pdbx_strand_id
1 'polypeptide(L)'
;MRQLLFILLLAMLGLPSLAQDNELDCDSVLEIWQIQGAGDEANCMRTRIRTEGNIVTAIGPNGFFIQTPVERSDNDLYTSDGIYVTTRQPAASWGLQVGDLITIDGGRVNDAFGTTVLDISNPSQVEIISSGNALPEPFDLSTVDITDYGGALHPMERYEGMLVKLDNALVVAPTNRFDEFGVTINNSRSYREPGIEPDATPQFAGLGLPEWDLNPELLEVDPPEMGLEPLQITPGAVVNIIGNIAYNYNDYQIFPSMIEIVQDAEFAVRPV
;
A
#
# COMPACT_ATOMS: atom_id res chain seq x y z
N MET A 1 74.47 21.12 -20.94
CA MET A 1 74.31 19.77 -20.37
C MET A 1 72.87 19.67 -19.87
N ARG A 2 71.99 19.12 -20.70
CA ARG A 2 71.38 17.78 -20.58
C ARG A 2 70.44 17.70 -19.36
N GLN A 3 69.12 17.60 -19.62
CA GLN A 3 68.09 16.82 -18.89
C GLN A 3 66.72 17.54 -18.94
N LEU A 4 65.58 16.88 -19.02
CA LEU A 4 65.21 15.57 -19.55
C LEU A 4 63.70 15.70 -19.82
N LEU A 5 63.24 15.24 -20.97
CA LEU A 5 61.84 15.19 -21.37
C LEU A 5 61.11 14.16 -20.48
N PHE A 6 60.08 14.56 -19.73
CA PHE A 6 59.13 13.65 -19.11
C PHE A 6 57.76 13.88 -19.75
N ILE A 7 57.42 13.07 -20.74
CA ILE A 7 56.06 12.94 -21.23
C ILE A 7 55.35 12.00 -20.25
N LEU A 8 54.49 12.55 -19.41
CA LEU A 8 53.58 11.78 -18.58
C LEU A 8 52.43 11.30 -19.48
N LEU A 9 52.46 10.03 -19.87
CA LEU A 9 51.36 9.37 -20.55
C LEU A 9 50.24 9.12 -19.53
N LEU A 10 49.21 9.98 -19.52
CA LEU A 10 48.02 9.78 -18.70
C LEU A 10 47.18 8.67 -19.36
N ALA A 11 47.29 7.45 -18.86
CA ALA A 11 46.38 6.38 -19.22
C ALA A 11 45.00 6.69 -18.63
N MET A 12 44.05 7.11 -19.48
CA MET A 12 42.64 7.09 -19.12
C MET A 12 42.23 5.62 -18.99
N LEU A 13 42.27 5.10 -17.76
CA LEU A 13 41.52 3.92 -17.39
C LEU A 13 40.04 4.33 -17.46
N GLY A 14 39.37 3.91 -18.53
CA GLY A 14 37.93 3.98 -18.63
C GLY A 14 37.34 3.26 -17.42
N LEU A 15 36.66 4.01 -16.55
CA LEU A 15 35.79 3.43 -15.54
C LEU A 15 34.76 2.56 -16.27
N PRO A 16 34.47 1.33 -15.80
CA PRO A 16 33.32 0.61 -16.31
C PRO A 16 32.08 1.46 -16.03
N SER A 17 31.35 1.78 -17.09
CA SER A 17 30.00 2.35 -17.04
C SER A 17 29.16 1.49 -16.09
N LEU A 18 28.86 2.01 -14.90
CA LEU A 18 27.86 1.42 -14.02
C LEU A 18 26.49 1.55 -14.70
N ALA A 19 25.73 0.46 -14.62
CA ALA A 19 24.31 0.29 -14.96
C ALA A 19 23.70 1.27 -15.98
N GLN A 20 23.34 0.73 -17.14
CA GLN A 20 22.27 1.33 -17.91
C GLN A 20 21.00 1.20 -17.05
N ASP A 21 20.61 2.29 -16.37
CA ASP A 21 19.25 2.44 -15.85
C ASP A 21 18.32 2.21 -17.04
N ASN A 22 17.74 1.03 -17.14
CA ASN A 22 16.64 0.81 -18.06
C ASN A 22 15.46 1.58 -17.45
N GLU A 23 15.35 2.85 -17.83
CA GLU A 23 14.18 3.69 -17.58
C GLU A 23 12.93 2.89 -17.97
N LEU A 24 11.98 2.75 -17.05
CA LEU A 24 10.75 1.99 -17.26
C LEU A 24 9.99 2.58 -18.45
N ASP A 25 9.66 1.76 -19.44
CA ASP A 25 8.89 2.19 -20.61
C ASP A 25 7.39 2.23 -20.27
N CYS A 26 6.89 3.42 -19.94
CA CYS A 26 5.48 3.64 -19.58
C CYS A 26 4.48 3.46 -20.74
N ASP A 27 4.95 3.33 -21.99
CA ASP A 27 4.09 3.03 -23.14
C ASP A 27 3.91 1.51 -23.34
N SER A 28 4.63 0.68 -22.58
CA SER A 28 4.51 -0.77 -22.60
C SER A 28 3.38 -1.29 -21.70
N VAL A 29 3.10 -2.60 -21.77
CA VAL A 29 2.22 -3.26 -20.79
C VAL A 29 3.01 -3.43 -19.49
N LEU A 30 2.48 -2.89 -18.40
CA LEU A 30 3.12 -2.91 -17.09
C LEU A 30 2.43 -3.88 -16.13
N GLU A 31 3.25 -4.53 -15.33
CA GLU A 31 2.82 -5.21 -14.11
C GLU A 31 2.53 -4.20 -12.99
N ILE A 32 1.71 -4.58 -12.01
CA ILE A 32 1.37 -3.68 -10.90
C ILE A 32 2.61 -3.35 -10.06
N TRP A 33 3.48 -4.32 -9.79
CA TRP A 33 4.74 -4.09 -9.08
C TRP A 33 5.69 -3.14 -9.83
N GLN A 34 5.59 -3.05 -11.16
CA GLN A 34 6.32 -2.03 -11.93
C GLN A 34 5.72 -0.65 -11.78
N ILE A 35 4.39 -0.54 -11.68
CA ILE A 35 3.69 0.73 -11.46
C ILE A 35 3.98 1.25 -10.06
N GLN A 36 3.83 0.40 -9.04
CA GLN A 36 4.08 0.75 -7.65
C GLN A 36 5.56 1.09 -7.41
N GLY A 37 6.48 0.23 -7.83
CA GLY A 37 7.89 0.40 -7.49
C GLY A 37 8.16 0.11 -6.00
N ALA A 38 9.36 0.47 -5.54
CA ALA A 38 9.85 0.18 -4.18
C ALA A 38 10.06 1.42 -3.30
N GLY A 39 9.64 2.59 -3.75
CA GLY A 39 9.71 3.84 -2.99
C GLY A 39 8.32 4.46 -2.86
N ASP A 40 8.23 5.66 -2.29
CA ASP A 40 6.96 6.35 -2.00
C ASP A 40 6.26 6.96 -3.22
N GLU A 41 6.91 6.95 -4.38
CA GLU A 41 6.34 7.50 -5.61
C GLU A 41 6.21 6.40 -6.65
N ALA A 42 4.99 6.18 -7.11
CA ALA A 42 4.72 5.30 -8.23
C ALA A 42 5.48 5.72 -9.49
N ASN A 43 5.96 4.71 -10.22
CA ASN A 43 6.48 4.90 -11.56
C ASN A 43 5.37 5.34 -12.53
N CYS A 44 5.75 5.97 -13.63
CA CYS A 44 4.81 6.42 -14.66
C CYS A 44 3.73 7.40 -14.18
N MET A 45 4.00 8.12 -13.08
CA MET A 45 3.08 9.10 -12.51
C MET A 45 2.54 10.09 -13.55
N ARG A 46 1.24 10.34 -13.53
CA ARG A 46 0.46 11.19 -14.46
C ARG A 46 0.36 10.66 -15.91
N THR A 47 0.94 9.51 -16.23
CA THR A 47 0.89 8.87 -17.54
C THR A 47 -0.27 7.87 -17.62
N ARG A 48 -0.75 7.61 -18.85
CA ARG A 48 -1.72 6.54 -19.10
C ARG A 48 -0.97 5.26 -19.44
N ILE A 49 -1.30 4.19 -18.75
CA ILE A 49 -0.66 2.88 -18.89
C ILE A 49 -1.67 1.83 -19.32
N ARG A 50 -1.15 0.65 -19.66
CA ARG A 50 -1.91 -0.58 -19.84
C ARG A 50 -1.38 -1.63 -18.88
N THR A 51 -2.27 -2.33 -18.17
CA THR A 51 -1.92 -3.47 -17.31
C THR A 51 -2.92 -4.60 -17.53
N GLU A 52 -2.43 -5.84 -17.61
CA GLU A 52 -3.21 -6.99 -18.08
C GLU A 52 -3.24 -8.11 -17.03
N GLY A 53 -4.31 -8.90 -17.04
CA GLY A 53 -4.38 -10.15 -16.29
C GLY A 53 -4.37 -9.98 -14.76
N ASN A 54 -4.95 -8.90 -14.23
CA ASN A 54 -5.02 -8.66 -12.78
C ASN A 54 -6.37 -9.09 -12.20
N ILE A 55 -6.38 -9.58 -10.97
CA ILE A 55 -7.59 -10.09 -10.30
C ILE A 55 -8.24 -8.98 -9.51
N VAL A 56 -9.54 -8.76 -9.69
CA VAL A 56 -10.35 -7.87 -8.84
C VAL A 56 -10.50 -8.49 -7.45
N THR A 57 -9.94 -7.87 -6.41
CA THR A 57 -9.95 -8.40 -5.04
C THR A 57 -11.07 -7.82 -4.17
N ALA A 58 -11.48 -6.59 -4.42
CA ALA A 58 -12.56 -5.92 -3.71
C ALA A 58 -13.21 -4.84 -4.58
N ILE A 59 -14.49 -4.55 -4.37
CA ILE A 59 -15.23 -3.49 -5.07
C ILE A 59 -15.92 -2.62 -4.03
N GLY A 60 -15.64 -1.31 -4.08
CA GLY A 60 -16.24 -0.31 -3.21
C GLY A 60 -17.13 0.69 -3.98
N PRO A 61 -17.64 1.72 -3.28
CA PRO A 61 -18.50 2.73 -3.88
C PRO A 61 -17.79 3.64 -4.90
N ASN A 62 -16.49 3.86 -4.71
CA ASN A 62 -15.68 4.82 -5.48
C ASN A 62 -14.61 4.14 -6.36
N GLY A 63 -14.55 2.81 -6.39
CA GLY A 63 -13.45 2.10 -7.03
C GLY A 63 -13.45 0.62 -6.73
N PHE A 64 -12.33 -0.01 -7.04
CA PHE A 64 -12.09 -1.43 -6.79
C PHE A 64 -10.59 -1.68 -6.72
N PHE A 65 -10.19 -2.73 -6.03
CA PHE A 65 -8.79 -3.16 -5.97
C PHE A 65 -8.53 -4.24 -7.00
N ILE A 66 -7.34 -4.19 -7.59
CA ILE A 66 -6.80 -5.28 -8.40
C ILE A 66 -5.44 -5.70 -7.89
N GLN A 67 -5.11 -6.97 -8.08
CA GLN A 67 -3.81 -7.51 -7.68
C GLN A 67 -3.26 -8.46 -8.74
N THR A 68 -1.94 -8.43 -8.93
CA THR A 68 -1.19 -9.37 -9.76
C THR A 68 -1.40 -10.81 -9.22
N PRO A 69 -1.77 -11.78 -10.05
CA PRO A 69 -1.77 -13.19 -9.68
C PRO A 69 -0.38 -13.65 -9.22
N VAL A 70 -0.31 -14.53 -8.23
CA VAL A 70 0.94 -14.99 -7.61
C VAL A 70 1.95 -15.56 -8.62
N GLU A 71 1.48 -16.17 -9.71
CA GLU A 71 2.33 -16.71 -10.78
C GLU A 71 3.06 -15.64 -11.61
N ARG A 72 2.67 -14.37 -11.49
CA ARG A 72 3.28 -13.20 -12.17
C ARG A 72 3.93 -12.20 -11.22
N SER A 73 3.84 -12.43 -9.91
CA SER A 73 4.56 -11.63 -8.91
C SER A 73 6.07 -11.66 -9.20
N ASP A 74 6.75 -10.53 -9.01
CA ASP A 74 8.21 -10.45 -9.04
C ASP A 74 8.85 -11.11 -7.80
N ASN A 75 8.05 -11.37 -6.76
CA ASN A 75 8.46 -11.85 -5.44
C ASN A 75 9.47 -10.92 -4.74
N ASP A 76 9.47 -9.63 -5.08
CA ASP A 76 10.21 -8.65 -4.31
C ASP A 76 9.41 -8.30 -3.05
N LEU A 77 10.09 -8.27 -1.91
CA LEU A 77 9.47 -7.92 -0.63
C LEU A 77 9.24 -6.41 -0.50
N TYR A 78 9.76 -5.61 -1.44
CA TYR A 78 9.72 -4.15 -1.39
C TYR A 78 8.78 -3.54 -2.42
N THR A 79 8.12 -4.33 -3.27
CA THR A 79 7.13 -3.85 -4.25
C THR A 79 5.75 -4.41 -3.91
N SER A 80 4.72 -3.61 -4.19
CA SER A 80 3.33 -4.07 -4.05
C SER A 80 2.82 -4.69 -5.36
N ASP A 81 2.15 -5.83 -5.23
CA ASP A 81 1.40 -6.47 -6.32
C ASP A 81 -0.02 -5.92 -6.49
N GLY A 82 -0.46 -5.05 -5.58
CA GLY A 82 -1.82 -4.51 -5.54
C GLY A 82 -1.90 -3.03 -5.94
N ILE A 83 -3.05 -2.60 -6.45
CA ILE A 83 -3.31 -1.19 -6.73
C ILE A 83 -4.81 -0.89 -6.65
N TYR A 84 -5.15 0.30 -6.19
CA TYR A 84 -6.53 0.78 -6.18
C TYR A 84 -6.89 1.43 -7.53
N VAL A 85 -8.04 1.06 -8.08
CA VAL A 85 -8.58 1.60 -9.32
C VAL A 85 -9.75 2.52 -8.99
N THR A 86 -9.54 3.81 -9.17
CA THR A 86 -10.57 4.82 -8.89
C THR A 86 -11.52 4.95 -10.06
N THR A 87 -12.79 5.09 -9.72
CA THR A 87 -13.90 5.24 -10.66
C THR A 87 -14.87 6.29 -10.15
N ARG A 88 -15.76 6.81 -11.00
CA ARG A 88 -16.75 7.82 -10.58
C ARG A 88 -18.05 7.25 -10.02
N GLN A 89 -18.13 5.92 -9.92
CA GLN A 89 -19.32 5.15 -9.52
C GLN A 89 -18.89 3.70 -9.25
N PRO A 90 -19.66 2.91 -8.47
CA PRO A 90 -19.26 1.54 -8.15
C PRO A 90 -19.01 0.72 -9.42
N ALA A 91 -17.86 0.06 -9.52
CA ALA A 91 -17.47 -0.71 -10.71
C ALA A 91 -18.40 -1.91 -10.97
N ALA A 92 -19.15 -2.37 -9.96
CA ALA A 92 -20.23 -3.34 -10.12
C ALA A 92 -21.30 -2.87 -11.15
N SER A 93 -21.50 -1.56 -11.30
CA SER A 93 -22.38 -1.00 -12.35
C SER A 93 -21.88 -1.24 -13.78
N TRP A 94 -20.60 -1.59 -13.94
CA TRP A 94 -19.98 -1.96 -15.21
C TRP A 94 -19.97 -3.47 -15.43
N GLY A 95 -20.52 -4.24 -14.49
CA GLY A 95 -20.56 -5.70 -14.53
C GLY A 95 -19.35 -6.38 -13.89
N LEU A 96 -18.41 -5.63 -13.30
CA LEU A 96 -17.28 -6.21 -12.58
C LEU A 96 -17.75 -6.95 -11.32
N GLN A 97 -17.05 -8.04 -11.02
CA GLN A 97 -17.21 -8.86 -9.84
C GLN A 97 -15.85 -9.16 -9.22
N VAL A 98 -15.84 -9.37 -7.90
CA VAL A 98 -14.67 -9.91 -7.21
C VAL A 98 -14.32 -11.28 -7.80
N GLY A 99 -13.04 -11.50 -8.09
CA GLY A 99 -12.53 -12.69 -8.79
C GLY A 99 -12.55 -12.58 -10.32
N ASP A 100 -12.94 -11.44 -10.89
CA ASP A 100 -12.73 -11.18 -12.32
C ASP A 100 -11.23 -10.97 -12.60
N LEU A 101 -10.74 -11.63 -13.66
CA LEU A 101 -9.44 -11.37 -14.24
C LEU A 101 -9.63 -10.32 -15.34
N ILE A 102 -8.95 -9.19 -15.22
CA ILE A 102 -9.20 -8.04 -16.09
C ILE A 102 -7.93 -7.48 -16.73
N THR A 103 -8.14 -6.73 -17.79
CA THR A 103 -7.17 -5.77 -18.34
C THR A 103 -7.70 -4.35 -18.16
N ILE A 104 -6.81 -3.44 -17.79
CA ILE A 104 -7.05 -2.00 -17.81
C ILE A 104 -6.25 -1.38 -18.95
N ASP A 105 -6.94 -0.68 -19.85
CA ASP A 105 -6.36 0.06 -20.97
C ASP A 105 -6.55 1.57 -20.80
N GLY A 106 -5.44 2.30 -20.79
CA GLY A 106 -5.42 3.76 -20.67
C GLY A 106 -5.77 4.29 -19.27
N GLY A 107 -5.61 3.48 -18.23
CA GLY A 107 -5.70 3.92 -16.83
C GLY A 107 -4.59 4.91 -16.52
N ARG A 108 -4.93 6.02 -15.87
CA ARG A 108 -3.93 7.06 -15.55
C ARG A 108 -3.35 6.82 -14.17
N VAL A 109 -2.04 6.61 -14.08
CA VAL A 109 -1.35 6.57 -12.79
C VAL A 109 -1.46 7.94 -12.15
N ASN A 110 -1.97 7.99 -10.93
CA ASN A 110 -2.18 9.21 -10.19
C ASN A 110 -2.05 8.95 -8.69
N ASP A 111 -2.10 10.03 -7.93
CA ASP A 111 -2.22 10.00 -6.48
C ASP A 111 -3.65 10.36 -6.07
N ALA A 112 -4.17 9.65 -5.08
CA ALA A 112 -5.40 9.99 -4.38
C ALA A 112 -5.16 9.94 -2.86
N PHE A 113 -4.94 11.11 -2.27
CA PHE A 113 -4.71 11.29 -0.82
C PHE A 113 -3.47 10.56 -0.28
N GLY A 114 -2.46 10.33 -1.13
CA GLY A 114 -1.26 9.57 -0.79
C GLY A 114 -1.33 8.11 -1.24
N THR A 115 -2.48 7.61 -1.71
CA THR A 115 -2.56 6.28 -2.35
C THR A 115 -2.18 6.34 -3.83
N THR A 116 -1.33 5.43 -4.31
CA THR A 116 -1.17 5.21 -5.75
C THR A 116 -2.42 4.59 -6.37
N VAL A 117 -2.97 5.26 -7.38
CA VAL A 117 -4.19 4.81 -8.05
C VAL A 117 -4.07 4.75 -9.56
N LEU A 118 -4.88 3.88 -10.17
CA LEU A 118 -5.26 3.98 -11.58
C LEU A 118 -6.61 4.69 -11.69
N ASP A 119 -6.62 5.91 -12.24
CA ASP A 119 -7.85 6.66 -12.53
C ASP A 119 -8.42 6.25 -13.89
N ILE A 120 -9.62 5.68 -13.86
CA ILE A 120 -10.42 5.34 -15.03
C ILE A 120 -11.82 5.95 -14.94
N SER A 121 -12.36 6.33 -16.10
CA SER A 121 -13.63 7.06 -16.18
C SER A 121 -14.65 6.46 -17.13
N ASN A 122 -14.25 5.46 -17.92
CA ASN A 122 -15.11 4.80 -18.90
C ASN A 122 -15.02 3.27 -18.75
N PRO A 123 -16.16 2.55 -18.67
CA PRO A 123 -16.19 1.09 -18.69
C PRO A 123 -15.40 0.46 -19.84
N SER A 124 -15.27 1.12 -21.00
CA SER A 124 -14.51 0.59 -22.14
C SER A 124 -13.00 0.49 -21.88
N GLN A 125 -12.50 1.07 -20.79
CA GLN A 125 -11.11 0.92 -20.35
C GLN A 125 -10.88 -0.41 -19.62
N VAL A 126 -11.94 -1.15 -19.29
CA VAL A 126 -11.85 -2.42 -18.60
C VAL A 126 -12.34 -3.54 -19.51
N GLU A 127 -11.50 -4.55 -19.68
CA GLU A 127 -11.84 -5.80 -20.36
C GLU A 127 -11.84 -6.94 -19.34
N ILE A 128 -12.98 -7.63 -19.19
CA ILE A 128 -13.07 -8.84 -18.37
C ILE A 128 -12.63 -10.04 -19.22
N ILE A 129 -11.54 -10.68 -18.81
CA ILE A 129 -10.94 -11.84 -19.49
C ILE A 129 -11.61 -13.13 -19.03
N SER A 130 -11.80 -13.28 -17.71
CA SER A 130 -12.47 -14.42 -17.08
C SER A 130 -13.09 -14.01 -15.74
N SER A 131 -14.00 -14.82 -15.22
CA SER A 131 -14.70 -14.56 -13.95
C SER A 131 -14.62 -15.78 -13.02
N GLY A 132 -14.77 -15.53 -11.72
CA GLY A 132 -14.80 -16.59 -10.69
C GLY A 132 -13.44 -17.23 -10.43
N ASN A 133 -12.35 -16.49 -10.69
CA ASN A 133 -11.01 -16.93 -10.35
C ASN A 133 -10.81 -16.88 -8.82
N ALA A 134 -9.91 -17.72 -8.30
CA ALA A 134 -9.51 -17.63 -6.90
C ALA A 134 -8.78 -16.30 -6.66
N LEU A 135 -9.00 -15.69 -5.49
CA LEU A 135 -8.24 -14.53 -5.08
C LEU A 135 -6.82 -14.93 -4.66
N PRO A 136 -5.84 -14.02 -4.76
CA PRO A 136 -4.56 -14.18 -4.07
C PRO A 136 -4.76 -14.49 -2.58
N GLU A 137 -3.84 -15.25 -1.98
CA GLU A 137 -3.86 -15.45 -0.53
C GLU A 137 -3.63 -14.10 0.16
N PRO A 138 -4.50 -13.68 1.11
CA PRO A 138 -4.31 -12.42 1.82
C PRO A 138 -2.99 -12.44 2.60
N PHE A 139 -2.18 -11.39 2.44
CA PHE A 139 -0.93 -11.24 3.16
C PHE A 139 -1.17 -11.00 4.66
N ASP A 140 -0.45 -11.71 5.53
CA ASP A 140 -0.60 -11.59 6.99
C ASP A 140 0.22 -10.42 7.54
N LEU A 141 -0.45 -9.32 7.85
CA LEU A 141 0.20 -8.10 8.34
C LEU A 141 0.85 -8.26 9.72
N SER A 142 0.49 -9.29 10.49
CA SER A 142 1.15 -9.57 11.77
C SER A 142 2.61 -10.03 11.61
N THR A 143 3.01 -10.36 10.39
CA THR A 143 4.35 -10.84 10.05
C THR A 143 5.30 -9.74 9.57
N VAL A 144 4.81 -8.49 9.44
CA VAL A 144 5.61 -7.39 8.90
C VAL A 144 6.72 -6.98 9.87
N ASP A 145 7.94 -6.83 9.34
CA ASP A 145 9.01 -6.10 10.00
C ASP A 145 8.79 -4.59 9.82
N ILE A 146 8.24 -3.95 10.85
CA ILE A 146 7.99 -2.50 10.87
C ILE A 146 9.26 -1.65 10.94
N THR A 147 10.43 -2.27 11.15
CA THR A 147 11.72 -1.56 11.15
C THR A 147 12.40 -1.53 9.78
N ASP A 148 11.90 -2.34 8.84
CA ASP A 148 12.37 -2.35 7.46
C ASP A 148 11.40 -1.58 6.56
N TYR A 149 11.88 -0.49 5.98
CA TYR A 149 11.10 0.42 5.14
C TYR A 149 11.22 0.11 3.64
N GLY A 150 12.11 -0.80 3.23
CA GLY A 150 12.23 -1.22 1.83
C GLY A 150 12.63 -0.16 0.80
N GLY A 151 12.96 1.06 1.24
CA GLY A 151 13.23 2.21 0.36
C GLY A 151 12.14 3.29 0.40
N ALA A 152 11.03 3.03 1.08
CA ALA A 152 9.95 3.97 1.34
C ALA A 152 10.13 4.74 2.65
N LEU A 153 9.24 5.70 2.91
CA LEU A 153 9.07 6.42 4.16
C LEU A 153 8.20 5.66 5.17
N HIS A 154 7.48 4.62 4.74
CA HIS A 154 6.67 3.79 5.64
C HIS A 154 6.70 2.30 5.27
N PRO A 155 6.79 1.36 6.25
CA PRO A 155 6.87 -0.08 5.98
C PRO A 155 5.59 -0.69 5.38
N MET A 156 4.47 0.04 5.37
CA MET A 156 3.21 -0.39 4.75
C MET A 156 3.14 -0.07 3.25
N GLU A 157 4.02 0.78 2.73
CA GLU A 157 3.97 1.21 1.31
C GLU A 157 4.06 0.02 0.34
N ARG A 158 4.96 -0.92 0.63
CA ARG A 158 5.12 -2.18 -0.12
C ARG A 158 3.90 -3.10 -0.12
N TYR A 159 2.86 -2.80 0.65
CA TYR A 159 1.60 -3.55 0.67
C TYR A 159 0.43 -2.76 0.11
N GLU A 160 0.64 -1.52 -0.35
CA GLU A 160 -0.41 -0.64 -0.82
C GLU A 160 -1.23 -1.29 -1.95
N GLY A 161 -2.54 -1.39 -1.76
CA GLY A 161 -3.46 -2.03 -2.69
C GLY A 161 -3.54 -3.56 -2.58
N MET A 162 -2.62 -4.22 -1.87
CA MET A 162 -2.64 -5.68 -1.72
C MET A 162 -3.77 -6.13 -0.81
N LEU A 163 -4.32 -7.30 -1.09
CA LEU A 163 -5.23 -8.03 -0.22
C LEU A 163 -4.45 -8.54 1.00
N VAL A 164 -4.91 -8.15 2.18
CA VAL A 164 -4.28 -8.40 3.47
C VAL A 164 -5.27 -9.02 4.45
N LYS A 165 -4.72 -9.62 5.50
CA LYS A 165 -5.46 -10.05 6.67
C LYS A 165 -4.77 -9.64 7.96
N LEU A 166 -5.59 -9.52 9.00
CA LEU A 166 -5.16 -9.48 10.39
C LEU A 166 -6.07 -10.40 11.20
N ASP A 167 -5.48 -11.45 11.77
CA ASP A 167 -6.18 -12.38 12.65
C ASP A 167 -5.97 -11.97 14.11
N ASN A 168 -7.05 -11.94 14.90
CA ASN A 168 -7.04 -11.56 16.32
C ASN A 168 -6.42 -10.17 16.58
N ALA A 169 -6.72 -9.19 15.75
CA ALA A 169 -6.26 -7.82 15.92
C ALA A 169 -6.93 -7.15 17.12
N LEU A 170 -6.13 -6.50 17.98
CA LEU A 170 -6.64 -5.71 19.10
C LEU A 170 -7.09 -4.34 18.61
N VAL A 171 -8.35 -3.99 18.93
CA VAL A 171 -8.87 -2.64 18.73
C VAL A 171 -8.28 -1.71 19.78
N VAL A 172 -7.58 -0.67 19.34
CA VAL A 172 -6.87 0.27 20.21
C VAL A 172 -7.50 1.66 20.24
N ALA A 173 -8.26 2.02 19.21
CA ALA A 173 -9.05 3.26 19.13
C ALA A 173 -10.53 2.95 18.82
N PRO A 174 -11.50 3.66 19.46
CA PRO A 174 -12.92 3.45 19.19
C PRO A 174 -13.29 3.91 17.79
N THR A 175 -14.47 3.49 17.32
CA THR A 175 -15.08 4.10 16.14
C THR A 175 -15.16 5.62 16.30
N ASN A 176 -14.60 6.34 15.34
CA ASN A 176 -14.53 7.79 15.34
C ASN A 176 -15.77 8.38 14.60
N ARG A 177 -15.73 9.69 14.29
CA ARG A 177 -16.86 10.38 13.61
C ARG A 177 -16.95 10.12 12.10
N PHE A 178 -15.92 9.48 11.54
CA PHE A 178 -15.80 9.07 10.15
C PHE A 178 -16.10 7.59 9.97
N ASP A 179 -16.57 6.93 11.04
CA ASP A 179 -16.91 5.50 11.06
C ASP A 179 -15.70 4.55 10.94
N GLU A 180 -14.49 5.07 11.13
CA GLU A 180 -13.24 4.31 11.17
C GLU A 180 -12.87 3.92 12.61
N PHE A 181 -12.11 2.85 12.80
CA PHE A 181 -11.52 2.48 14.09
C PHE A 181 -10.07 2.01 13.95
N GLY A 182 -9.28 2.10 15.03
CA GLY A 182 -7.86 1.75 14.99
C GLY A 182 -7.57 0.35 15.53
N VAL A 183 -6.75 -0.40 14.81
CA VAL A 183 -6.20 -1.71 15.22
C VAL A 183 -4.68 -1.69 15.22
N THR A 184 -4.08 -2.66 15.91
CA THR A 184 -2.63 -2.88 15.92
C THR A 184 -2.28 -4.20 15.27
N ILE A 185 -1.22 -4.22 14.45
CA ILE A 185 -0.78 -5.43 13.74
C ILE A 185 -0.03 -6.42 14.65
N ASN A 186 0.49 -5.97 15.80
CA ASN A 186 1.30 -6.78 16.71
C ASN A 186 0.54 -7.22 17.99
N ASN A 187 -0.79 -7.06 17.99
CA ASN A 187 -1.69 -7.38 19.11
C ASN A 187 -1.31 -6.73 20.46
N SER A 188 -0.49 -5.67 20.42
CA SER A 188 -0.08 -4.90 21.58
C SER A 188 -0.59 -3.47 21.43
N ARG A 189 -1.05 -2.88 22.53
CA ARG A 189 -1.55 -1.51 22.49
C ARG A 189 -0.42 -0.56 22.07
N SER A 190 -0.58 0.03 20.89
CA SER A 190 0.32 1.04 20.36
C SER A 190 0.18 2.33 21.18
N TYR A 191 1.31 2.84 21.65
CA TYR A 191 1.40 4.14 22.31
C TYR A 191 2.39 4.97 21.53
N ARG A 192 2.19 6.29 21.46
CA ARG A 192 3.20 7.18 20.88
C ARG A 192 4.55 6.94 21.55
N GLU A 193 5.52 6.49 20.77
CA GLU A 193 6.87 6.23 21.26
C GLU A 193 7.61 7.52 21.61
N PRO A 194 8.63 7.48 22.49
CA PRO A 194 9.50 8.63 22.72
C PRO A 194 10.27 8.95 21.44
N GLY A 195 10.24 10.21 21.01
CA GLY A 195 11.09 10.67 19.91
C GLY A 195 10.60 11.90 19.19
N ILE A 196 11.53 12.50 18.45
CA ILE A 196 11.27 13.57 17.48
C ILE A 196 10.83 12.95 16.15
N GLU A 197 10.09 13.71 15.35
CA GLU A 197 9.87 13.40 13.94
C GLU A 197 10.85 14.28 13.15
N PRO A 198 11.95 13.72 12.60
CA PRO A 198 13.01 14.52 11.99
C PRO A 198 12.52 15.37 10.82
N ASP A 199 11.55 14.88 10.04
CA ASP A 199 10.99 15.60 8.89
C ASP A 199 10.19 16.84 9.31
N ALA A 200 9.41 16.73 10.39
CA ALA A 200 8.72 17.87 10.99
C ALA A 200 9.65 18.77 11.83
N THR A 201 10.78 18.23 12.30
CA THR A 201 11.72 18.93 13.20
C THR A 201 13.19 18.79 12.80
N PRO A 202 13.57 19.23 11.57
CA PRO A 202 14.90 18.99 11.02
C PRO A 202 16.02 19.65 11.83
N GLN A 203 15.71 20.68 12.62
CA GLN A 203 16.65 21.30 13.56
C GLN A 203 17.15 20.37 14.68
N PHE A 204 16.45 19.26 14.93
CA PHE A 204 16.82 18.28 15.94
C PHE A 204 17.45 17.01 15.36
N ALA A 205 17.47 16.86 14.04
CA ALA A 205 18.10 15.74 13.34
C ALA A 205 19.60 15.67 13.66
N GLY A 206 20.12 14.45 13.86
CA GLY A 206 21.56 14.21 14.13
C GLY A 206 22.02 14.55 15.55
N LEU A 207 21.13 14.95 16.46
CA LEU A 207 21.45 15.21 17.87
C LEU A 207 21.49 13.95 18.75
N GLY A 208 21.26 12.76 18.17
CA GLY A 208 21.19 11.49 18.91
C GLY A 208 19.97 11.38 19.83
N LEU A 209 18.92 12.13 19.55
CA LEU A 209 17.62 11.98 20.20
C LEU A 209 16.91 10.73 19.65
N PRO A 210 16.06 10.05 20.44
CA PRO A 210 15.16 9.05 19.89
C PRO A 210 14.32 9.63 18.76
N GLU A 211 14.08 8.83 17.72
CA GLU A 211 13.21 9.18 16.60
C GLU A 211 11.90 8.44 16.78
N TRP A 212 10.80 9.16 16.54
CA TRP A 212 9.46 8.58 16.52
C TRP A 212 9.17 8.16 15.08
N ASP A 213 8.85 6.90 14.92
CA ASP A 213 8.64 6.19 13.65
C ASP A 213 7.23 6.33 13.07
N LEU A 214 6.39 7.15 13.71
CA LEU A 214 4.96 7.38 13.41
C LEU A 214 4.03 6.23 13.81
N ASN A 215 4.48 5.25 14.60
CA ASN A 215 3.72 4.05 15.02
C ASN A 215 3.18 3.24 13.83
N PRO A 216 4.05 2.72 12.93
CA PRO A 216 3.64 1.96 11.75
C PRO A 216 2.83 0.69 12.06
N GLU A 217 2.82 0.24 13.32
CA GLU A 217 2.02 -0.88 13.78
C GLU A 217 0.53 -0.55 13.99
N LEU A 218 0.16 0.73 14.05
CA LEU A 218 -1.22 1.19 14.15
C LEU A 218 -1.79 1.37 12.74
N LEU A 219 -2.93 0.75 12.46
CA LEU A 219 -3.67 0.95 11.21
C LEU A 219 -5.11 1.35 11.52
N GLU A 220 -5.65 2.27 10.72
CA GLU A 220 -7.09 2.53 10.72
C GLU A 220 -7.81 1.50 9.86
N VAL A 221 -9.06 1.22 10.20
CA VAL A 221 -9.96 0.34 9.46
C VAL A 221 -11.16 1.18 9.05
N ASP A 222 -11.42 1.26 7.75
CA ASP A 222 -12.46 2.13 7.16
C ASP A 222 -13.52 1.28 6.43
N PRO A 223 -14.54 0.76 7.14
CA PRO A 223 -15.61 -0.04 6.54
C PRO A 223 -16.39 0.67 5.41
N PRO A 224 -16.77 1.95 5.55
CA PRO A 224 -17.48 2.68 4.49
C PRO A 224 -16.79 2.69 3.12
N GLU A 225 -15.45 2.70 3.05
CA GLU A 225 -14.73 2.71 1.78
C GLU A 225 -15.01 1.47 0.91
N MET A 226 -15.35 0.33 1.52
CA MET A 226 -15.80 -0.88 0.82
C MET A 226 -17.32 -1.08 0.86
N GLY A 227 -18.07 -0.06 1.26
CA GLY A 227 -19.53 -0.11 1.34
C GLY A 227 -20.06 -1.00 2.46
N LEU A 228 -19.24 -1.31 3.46
CA LEU A 228 -19.71 -1.97 4.67
C LEU A 228 -20.42 -0.95 5.59
N GLU A 229 -21.39 -1.45 6.36
CA GLU A 229 -22.06 -0.63 7.36
C GLU A 229 -21.07 -0.25 8.49
N PRO A 230 -21.14 0.99 9.00
CA PRO A 230 -20.36 1.41 10.17
C PRO A 230 -20.49 0.46 11.36
N LEU A 231 -19.36 0.04 11.91
CA LEU A 231 -19.31 -0.73 13.15
C LEU A 231 -19.05 0.20 14.32
N GLN A 232 -19.84 0.07 15.39
CA GLN A 232 -19.62 0.77 16.64
C GLN A 232 -18.79 -0.12 17.58
N ILE A 233 -17.47 0.05 17.55
CA ILE A 233 -16.51 -0.77 18.28
C ILE A 233 -15.74 0.06 19.31
N THR A 234 -15.32 -0.60 20.39
CA THR A 234 -14.63 0.04 21.51
C THR A 234 -13.26 -0.60 21.74
N PRO A 235 -12.27 0.17 22.25
CA PRO A 235 -10.94 -0.38 22.52
C PRO A 235 -10.97 -1.56 23.48
N GLY A 236 -10.18 -2.59 23.17
CA GLY A 236 -10.17 -3.85 23.91
C GLY A 236 -10.97 -4.97 23.24
N ALA A 237 -11.78 -4.67 22.23
CA ALA A 237 -12.34 -5.69 21.36
C ALA A 237 -11.24 -6.36 20.51
N VAL A 238 -11.50 -7.56 20.04
CA VAL A 238 -10.63 -8.33 19.15
C VAL A 238 -11.39 -8.65 17.86
N VAL A 239 -10.75 -8.41 16.71
CA VAL A 239 -11.36 -8.60 15.39
C VAL A 239 -10.48 -9.42 14.44
N ASN A 240 -11.10 -10.13 13.51
CA ASN A 240 -10.43 -10.62 12.30
C ASN A 240 -10.84 -9.70 11.14
N ILE A 241 -9.87 -9.33 10.29
CA ILE A 241 -10.09 -8.44 9.16
C ILE A 241 -9.49 -9.06 7.91
N ILE A 242 -10.25 -8.99 6.80
CA ILE A 242 -9.72 -9.16 5.44
C ILE A 242 -10.05 -7.90 4.65
N GLY A 243 -9.07 -7.31 3.98
CA GLY A 243 -9.23 -6.05 3.26
C GLY A 243 -8.06 -5.75 2.37
N ASN A 244 -8.03 -4.54 1.80
CA ASN A 244 -6.90 -4.05 1.02
C ASN A 244 -6.25 -2.87 1.75
N ILE A 245 -4.92 -2.75 1.67
CA ILE A 245 -4.22 -1.58 2.21
C ILE A 245 -4.43 -0.38 1.27
N ALA A 246 -4.64 0.79 1.86
CA ALA A 246 -4.61 2.08 1.20
C ALA A 246 -3.95 3.10 2.13
N TYR A 247 -3.68 4.29 1.60
CA TYR A 247 -3.22 5.43 2.37
C TYR A 247 -4.17 6.61 2.20
N ASN A 248 -4.67 7.15 3.31
CA ASN A 248 -5.60 8.28 3.26
C ASN A 248 -5.39 9.18 4.47
N TYR A 249 -5.57 10.49 4.29
CA TYR A 249 -5.50 11.49 5.35
C TYR A 249 -4.26 11.42 6.27
N ASN A 250 -3.13 10.97 5.74
CA ASN A 250 -1.84 10.79 6.40
C ASN A 250 -1.69 9.52 7.26
N ASP A 251 -2.48 8.48 7.01
CA ASP A 251 -2.31 7.19 7.66
C ASP A 251 -2.57 6.02 6.70
N TYR A 252 -1.95 4.87 6.97
CA TYR A 252 -2.31 3.63 6.27
C TYR A 252 -3.56 3.04 6.88
N GLN A 253 -4.46 2.64 6.00
CA GLN A 253 -5.77 2.14 6.34
C GLN A 253 -6.02 0.78 5.70
N ILE A 254 -6.82 -0.04 6.36
CA ILE A 254 -7.40 -1.24 5.77
C ILE A 254 -8.81 -0.89 5.30
N PHE A 255 -9.04 -1.03 3.99
CA PHE A 255 -10.35 -0.98 3.36
C PHE A 255 -10.93 -2.41 3.41
N PRO A 256 -11.82 -2.72 4.37
CA PRO A 256 -12.13 -4.09 4.72
C PRO A 256 -13.27 -4.62 3.85
N SER A 257 -13.08 -5.80 3.26
CA SER A 257 -14.16 -6.56 2.63
C SER A 257 -14.92 -7.42 3.64
N MET A 258 -14.28 -7.72 4.77
CA MET A 258 -14.85 -8.49 5.86
C MET A 258 -14.25 -8.07 7.19
N ILE A 259 -15.11 -7.96 8.21
CA ILE A 259 -14.72 -7.78 9.61
C ILE A 259 -15.53 -8.77 10.43
N GLU A 260 -14.85 -9.54 11.28
CA GLU A 260 -15.47 -10.42 12.27
C GLU A 260 -15.07 -9.96 13.67
N ILE A 261 -16.04 -9.68 14.54
CA ILE A 261 -15.78 -9.41 15.96
C ILE A 261 -15.61 -10.75 16.67
N VAL A 262 -14.37 -11.07 17.05
CA VAL A 262 -14.00 -12.30 17.76
C VAL A 262 -14.36 -12.19 19.24
N GLN A 263 -14.14 -11.00 19.82
CA GLN A 263 -14.41 -10.72 21.23
C GLN A 263 -14.80 -9.26 21.42
N ASP A 264 -15.89 -9.02 22.14
CA ASP A 264 -16.26 -7.67 22.59
C ASP A 264 -15.32 -7.18 23.70
N ALA A 265 -15.16 -5.86 23.81
CA ALA A 265 -14.41 -5.28 24.92
C ALA A 265 -15.06 -5.61 26.27
N GLU A 266 -14.30 -6.22 27.18
CA GLU A 266 -14.77 -6.44 28.55
C GLU A 266 -14.71 -5.13 29.35
N PHE A 267 -15.88 -4.56 29.66
CA PHE A 267 -15.97 -3.46 30.60
C PHE A 267 -16.05 -4.00 32.03
N ALA A 268 -14.97 -3.86 32.80
CA ALA A 268 -15.12 -3.85 34.25
C ALA A 268 -15.91 -2.59 34.61
N VAL A 269 -17.19 -2.74 34.98
CA VAL A 269 -18.01 -1.63 35.44
C VAL A 269 -17.27 -0.98 36.61
N ARG A 270 -16.82 0.27 36.44
CA ARG A 270 -16.21 1.02 37.54
C ARG A 270 -17.24 1.07 38.67
N PRO A 271 -16.95 0.52 39.86
CA PRO A 271 -17.81 0.75 41.01
C PRO A 271 -17.83 2.26 41.24
N VAL A 272 -19.01 2.86 41.12
CA VAL A 272 -19.25 4.28 41.40
C VAL A 272 -19.33 4.49 42.90
#